data_AF-A0A8H7GLH9-F1
#
_entry.id   AF-A0A8H7GLH9-F1
#
_cell.length_a   1.000
_cell.length_b   1.000
_cell.length_c   1.000
_cell.angle_alpha   90.00
_cell.angle_beta   90.00
_cell.angle_gamma   90.00
#
_symmetry.space_group_name_H-M   'P 1'
#
loop_
_entity.id
_entity.type
_entity.pdbx_description
1 polymer ?
#
loop_
_entity_poly.entity_id
_entity_poly.type
_entity_poly.pdbx_seq_one_letter_code
_entity_poly.pdbx_strand_id
1 'polypeptide(L)'
;MVLPIIVGLGVTVAALSGKALAGSVRRFNRLSPQMIATLNKIRLDAPGDSSLDRLANESSHIKYIKSRFNNAGFESKMSEREALLVLGIEAGEISNLTKDVLKQRYRKLMIMNHPDRSGSVYLSQKINQAKDILENSYLIKK
;
A
#
# COMPACT_ATOMS: atom_id res chain seq x y z
N MET A 1 42.94 41.24 36.33
CA MET A 1 42.04 41.38 35.15
C MET A 1 41.35 40.07 34.72
N VAL A 2 41.32 39.01 35.56
CA VAL A 2 40.81 37.67 35.15
C VAL A 2 39.39 37.38 35.65
N LEU A 3 38.95 38.06 36.71
CA LEU A 3 37.63 37.90 37.33
C LEU A 3 36.44 38.02 36.36
N PRO A 4 36.35 39.02 35.46
CA PRO A 4 35.19 39.15 34.56
C PRO A 4 35.11 38.04 33.51
N ILE A 5 36.25 37.48 33.09
CA ILE A 5 36.30 36.38 32.10
C ILE A 5 35.82 35.07 32.76
N ILE A 6 36.25 34.80 33.99
CA ILE A 6 35.83 33.61 34.75
C ILE A 6 34.32 33.66 35.03
N VAL A 7 33.80 34.82 35.41
CA VAL A 7 32.37 35.02 35.64
C VAL A 7 31.56 34.83 34.35
N GLY A 8 32.02 35.39 33.22
CA GLY A 8 31.36 35.20 31.92
C GLY A 8 31.33 33.74 31.44
N LEU A 9 32.43 33.01 31.63
CA LEU A 9 32.49 31.57 31.33
C LEU A 9 31.56 30.76 32.24
N GLY A 10 31.51 31.08 33.54
CA GLY A 10 30.60 30.42 34.48
C GLY A 10 29.12 30.59 34.09
N VAL A 11 28.72 31.80 33.73
CA VAL A 11 27.35 32.12 33.32
C VAL A 11 26.96 31.40 32.04
N THR A 12 27.86 31.32 31.05
CA THR A 12 27.58 30.64 29.78
C THR A 12 27.45 29.13 29.94
N VAL A 13 28.31 28.49 30.74
CA VAL A 13 28.21 27.05 31.06
C VAL A 13 26.92 26.74 31.80
N ALA A 14 26.53 27.58 32.77
CA ALA A 14 25.27 27.42 33.49
C ALA A 14 24.05 27.56 32.56
N ALA A 15 24.06 28.55 31.66
CA ALA A 15 22.97 28.80 30.72
C ALA A 15 22.80 27.65 29.70
N LEU A 16 23.91 27.17 29.12
CA LEU A 16 23.89 26.05 28.18
C LEU A 16 23.41 24.76 28.85
N SER A 17 23.89 24.49 30.06
CA SER A 17 23.48 23.31 30.84
C SER A 17 21.99 23.36 31.19
N GLY A 18 21.50 24.51 31.67
CA GLY A 18 20.08 24.70 31.96
C GLY A 18 19.19 24.50 30.73
N LYS A 19 19.59 25.04 29.57
CA LYS A 19 18.85 24.89 28.31
C LYS A 19 18.80 23.44 27.82
N ALA A 20 19.91 22.71 27.92
CA ALA A 20 19.99 21.30 27.54
C ALA A 20 19.09 20.43 28.44
N LEU A 21 19.11 20.68 29.75
CA LEU A 21 18.28 19.96 30.72
C LEU A 21 16.80 20.17 30.45
N ALA A 22 16.36 21.42 30.26
CA ALA A 22 14.96 21.74 29.97
C ALA A 22 14.47 21.08 28.66
N GLY A 23 15.31 21.06 27.63
CA GLY A 23 15.02 20.38 26.36
C GLY A 23 14.88 18.86 26.52
N SER A 24 15.75 18.25 27.32
CA SER A 24 15.73 16.80 27.58
C SER A 24 14.47 16.38 28.34
N VAL A 25 14.12 17.08 29.42
CA VAL A 25 12.93 16.77 30.24
C VAL A 25 11.64 16.85 29.41
N ARG A 26 11.50 17.86 28.54
CA ARG A 26 10.33 17.95 27.64
C ARG A 26 10.23 16.79 26.65
N ARG A 27 11.37 16.24 26.19
CA ARG A 27 11.39 15.04 25.34
C ARG A 27 11.01 13.80 26.13
N PHE A 28 11.48 13.67 27.36
CA PHE A 28 11.12 12.56 28.24
C PHE A 28 9.62 12.50 28.52
N ASN A 29 8.98 13.65 28.77
CA ASN A 29 7.53 13.72 29.03
C ASN A 29 6.66 13.38 27.79
N ARG A 30 7.25 13.22 26.60
CA ARG A 30 6.56 12.84 25.36
C ARG A 30 6.88 11.42 24.91
N LEU A 31 7.64 10.66 25.69
CA LEU A 31 7.98 9.27 25.37
C LEU A 31 6.74 8.38 25.42
N SER A 32 6.50 7.63 24.35
CA SER A 32 5.46 6.61 24.33
C SER A 32 5.93 5.33 25.04
N PRO A 33 5.01 4.46 25.51
CA PRO A 33 5.36 3.18 26.13
C PRO A 33 6.28 2.29 25.28
N GLN A 34 6.09 2.32 23.95
CA GLN A 34 6.95 1.60 23.00
C GLN A 34 8.36 2.19 22.96
N MET A 35 8.48 3.53 22.97
CA MET A 35 9.78 4.21 22.96
C MET A 35 10.54 4.01 24.29
N ILE A 36 9.83 3.90 25.42
CA ILE A 36 10.42 3.52 26.71
C ILE A 36 10.95 2.09 26.67
N ALA A 37 10.20 1.17 26.06
CA ALA A 37 10.61 -0.23 25.95
C ALA A 37 11.85 -0.39 25.06
N THR A 38 11.91 0.28 23.90
CA THR A 38 13.10 0.23 23.03
C THR A 38 14.33 0.83 23.71
N LEU A 39 14.17 1.93 24.46
CA LEU A 39 15.26 2.56 25.21
C LEU A 39 15.82 1.65 26.32
N ASN A 40 14.96 0.86 26.96
CA ASN A 40 15.35 -0.13 27.97
C ASN A 40 15.69 -1.50 27.38
N LYS A 41 15.74 -1.64 26.05
CA LYS A 41 15.92 -2.91 25.35
C LYS A 41 14.93 -4.01 25.79
N ILE A 42 13.76 -3.61 26.29
CA ILE A 42 12.66 -4.52 26.60
C ILE A 42 12.03 -4.90 25.28
N ARG A 43 12.05 -6.18 24.94
CA ARG A 43 11.24 -6.70 23.83
C ARG A 43 9.80 -6.72 24.31
N LEU A 44 8.98 -5.83 23.75
CA LEU A 44 7.53 -5.95 23.87
C LEU A 44 7.13 -7.11 22.97
N ASP A 45 7.19 -8.33 23.50
CA ASP A 45 6.57 -9.46 22.83
C ASP A 45 5.07 -9.15 22.79
N ALA A 46 4.54 -8.91 21.58
CA ALA A 46 3.12 -8.67 21.41
C ALA A 46 2.36 -9.88 21.98
N PRO A 47 1.34 -9.69 22.84
CA PRO A 47 0.60 -10.81 23.38
C PRO A 47 -0.15 -11.48 22.23
N GLY A 48 0.25 -12.71 21.86
CA GLY A 48 -0.47 -13.54 20.88
C GLY A 48 0.31 -13.87 19.59
N ASP A 49 1.55 -14.34 19.69
CA ASP A 49 2.27 -14.91 18.54
C ASP A 49 2.21 -16.45 18.55
N SER A 50 1.02 -17.00 18.84
CA SER A 50 0.72 -18.39 18.52
C SER A 50 0.41 -18.48 17.02
N SER A 51 0.93 -19.48 16.33
CA SER A 51 0.64 -19.70 14.90
C SER A 51 -0.86 -19.84 14.58
N LEU A 52 -1.67 -20.12 15.61
CA LEU A 52 -3.14 -20.16 15.56
C LEU A 52 -3.76 -18.75 15.50
N ASP A 53 -3.16 -17.75 16.16
CA ASP A 53 -3.65 -16.36 16.11
C ASP A 53 -3.36 -15.69 14.76
N ARG A 54 -2.30 -16.09 14.05
CA ARG A 54 -2.06 -15.65 12.66
C ARG A 54 -3.11 -16.19 11.67
N LEU A 55 -3.69 -17.35 11.95
CA LEU A 55 -4.82 -17.90 11.18
C LEU A 55 -6.15 -17.20 11.54
N ALA A 56 -6.33 -16.82 12.80
CA ALA A 56 -7.52 -16.10 13.26
C ALA A 56 -7.55 -14.63 12.82
N ASN A 57 -6.38 -14.02 12.64
CA ASN A 57 -6.20 -12.62 12.29
C ASN A 57 -5.76 -12.46 10.81
N GLU A 58 -6.42 -13.18 9.89
CA GLU A 58 -6.37 -12.78 8.47
C GLU A 58 -6.89 -11.33 8.40
N SER A 59 -5.99 -10.39 8.16
CA SER A 59 -6.31 -8.98 7.99
C SER A 59 -7.54 -8.86 7.06
N SER A 60 -8.56 -8.14 7.52
CA SER A 60 -9.84 -7.95 6.82
C SER A 60 -9.68 -7.62 5.33
N HIS A 61 -8.57 -6.99 4.97
CA HIS A 61 -8.13 -6.73 3.61
C HIS A 61 -7.84 -8.00 2.77
N ILE A 62 -7.13 -8.98 3.31
CA ILE A 62 -6.87 -10.26 2.63
C ILE A 62 -8.18 -11.03 2.45
N LYS A 63 -9.05 -11.04 3.47
CA LYS A 63 -10.39 -11.64 3.35
C LYS A 63 -11.23 -10.97 2.28
N TYR A 64 -11.18 -9.64 2.20
CA TYR A 64 -11.85 -8.87 1.13
C TYR A 64 -11.32 -9.26 -0.26
N ILE A 65 -9.99 -9.27 -0.45
CA ILE A 65 -9.35 -9.65 -1.72
C ILE A 65 -9.75 -11.08 -2.11
N LYS A 66 -9.65 -12.05 -1.19
CA LYS A 66 -10.03 -13.45 -1.45
C LYS A 66 -11.52 -13.62 -1.77
N SER A 67 -12.38 -12.78 -1.21
CA SER A 67 -13.82 -12.81 -1.48
C SER A 67 -14.20 -12.15 -2.82
N ARG A 68 -13.41 -11.17 -3.26
CA ARG A 68 -13.68 -10.35 -4.45
C ARG A 68 -13.01 -10.89 -5.71
N PHE A 69 -11.80 -11.43 -5.57
CA PHE A 69 -11.01 -11.98 -6.66
C PHE A 69 -10.90 -13.49 -6.47
N ASN A 70 -11.21 -14.23 -7.52
CA ASN A 70 -11.05 -15.67 -7.50
C ASN A 70 -9.56 -15.99 -7.32
N ASN A 71 -9.21 -16.80 -6.33
CA ASN A 71 -7.85 -17.33 -6.14
C ASN A 71 -7.51 -18.41 -7.20
N ALA A 72 -7.95 -18.21 -8.43
CA ALA A 72 -7.75 -19.11 -9.56
C ALA A 72 -6.91 -18.40 -10.62
N GLY A 73 -6.19 -19.18 -11.42
CA GLY A 73 -5.53 -18.66 -12.62
C GLY A 73 -6.53 -18.23 -13.68
N PHE A 74 -6.01 -17.79 -14.83
CA PHE A 74 -6.85 -17.50 -15.98
C PHE A 74 -7.56 -18.75 -16.49
N GLU A 75 -8.76 -18.58 -17.03
CA GLU A 75 -9.51 -19.65 -17.68
C GLU A 75 -8.76 -20.13 -18.94
N SER A 76 -8.95 -21.39 -19.30
CA SER A 76 -8.33 -22.00 -20.49
C SER A 76 -8.81 -21.30 -21.77
N LYS A 77 -10.09 -20.91 -21.79
CA LYS A 77 -10.71 -20.08 -22.82
C LYS A 77 -11.27 -18.84 -22.13
N MET A 78 -10.88 -17.66 -22.61
CA MET A 78 -11.33 -16.39 -22.05
C MET A 78 -12.86 -16.27 -22.17
N SER A 79 -13.54 -16.08 -21.04
CA SER A 79 -14.97 -15.82 -20.98
C SER A 79 -15.27 -14.32 -20.94
N GLU A 80 -16.51 -13.91 -21.24
CA GLU A 80 -16.92 -12.49 -21.12
C GLU A 80 -16.77 -11.99 -19.67
N ARG A 81 -17.09 -12.84 -18.69
CA ARG A 81 -16.92 -12.53 -17.27
C ARG A 81 -15.44 -12.28 -16.93
N GLU A 82 -14.56 -13.17 -17.38
CA GLU A 82 -13.13 -13.00 -17.19
C GLU A 82 -12.61 -11.75 -17.90
N ALA A 83 -13.07 -11.47 -19.11
CA ALA A 83 -12.68 -10.29 -19.88
C ALA A 83 -13.04 -8.97 -19.15
N LEU A 84 -14.22 -8.89 -18.54
CA LEU A 84 -14.62 -7.76 -17.69
C LEU A 84 -13.69 -7.61 -16.48
N LEU A 85 -13.33 -8.72 -15.82
CA LEU A 85 -12.43 -8.73 -14.67
C LEU A 85 -11.01 -8.29 -15.06
N VAL A 86 -10.47 -8.79 -16.18
CA VAL A 86 -9.13 -8.44 -16.68
C VAL A 86 -9.04 -6.95 -17.02
N LEU A 87 -10.10 -6.37 -17.56
CA LEU A 87 -10.14 -4.94 -17.89
C LEU A 87 -10.57 -4.06 -16.71
N GLY A 88 -10.86 -4.66 -15.55
CA GLY A 88 -11.27 -3.96 -14.33
C GLY A 88 -12.60 -3.22 -14.48
N ILE A 89 -13.53 -3.76 -15.26
CA ILE A 89 -14.88 -3.23 -15.42
C ILE A 89 -15.75 -3.87 -14.35
N GLU A 90 -16.27 -3.05 -13.43
CA GLU A 90 -17.12 -3.55 -12.35
C GLU A 90 -18.58 -3.71 -12.79
N ALA A 91 -19.36 -4.51 -12.05
CA ALA A 91 -20.76 -4.77 -12.36
C ALA A 91 -21.61 -3.50 -12.52
N GLY A 92 -21.34 -2.46 -11.73
CA GLY A 92 -22.04 -1.17 -11.83
C GLY A 92 -21.64 -0.34 -13.06
N GLU A 93 -20.48 -0.61 -13.67
CA GLU A 93 -20.00 0.08 -14.87
C GLU A 93 -20.51 -0.57 -16.17
N ILE A 94 -21.01 -1.81 -16.10
CA ILE A 94 -21.47 -2.58 -17.28
C ILE A 94 -22.61 -1.85 -18.01
N SER A 95 -23.55 -1.23 -17.29
CA SER A 95 -24.70 -0.54 -17.88
C SER A 95 -24.30 0.67 -18.75
N ASN A 96 -23.17 1.29 -18.43
CA ASN A 96 -22.63 2.47 -19.10
C ASN A 96 -21.43 2.13 -20.01
N LEU A 97 -21.22 0.84 -20.29
CA LEU A 97 -20.08 0.39 -21.09
C LEU A 97 -20.27 0.77 -22.56
N THR A 98 -19.43 1.68 -23.03
CA THR A 98 -19.37 2.13 -24.43
C THR A 98 -18.03 1.70 -25.06
N LYS A 99 -17.99 1.58 -26.39
CA LYS A 99 -16.77 1.24 -27.15
C LYS A 99 -15.58 2.16 -26.81
N ASP A 100 -15.84 3.44 -26.59
CA ASP A 100 -14.80 4.41 -26.21
C ASP A 100 -14.22 4.14 -24.83
N VAL A 101 -15.08 3.81 -23.85
CA VAL A 101 -14.66 3.46 -22.48
C VAL A 101 -13.80 2.19 -22.51
N LEU A 102 -14.22 1.18 -23.29
CA LEU A 102 -13.45 -0.04 -23.48
C LEU A 102 -12.06 0.26 -24.05
N LYS A 103 -11.98 1.08 -25.13
CA LYS A 103 -10.72 1.45 -25.77
C LYS A 103 -9.79 2.23 -24.81
N GLN A 104 -10.35 3.12 -23.99
CA GLN A 104 -9.58 3.87 -23.00
C GLN A 104 -9.01 2.96 -21.91
N ARG A 105 -9.82 2.05 -21.35
CA ARG A 105 -9.40 1.07 -20.32
C ARG A 105 -8.32 0.14 -20.87
N TYR A 106 -8.54 -0.41 -22.06
CA TYR A 106 -7.56 -1.24 -22.77
C TYR A 106 -6.23 -0.51 -22.96
N ARG A 107 -6.25 0.73 -23.48
CA ARG A 107 -5.02 1.51 -23.71
C ARG A 107 -4.26 1.74 -22.41
N LYS A 108 -4.96 2.11 -21.33
CA LYS A 108 -4.35 2.33 -20.01
C LYS A 108 -3.65 1.07 -19.51
N LEU A 109 -4.32 -0.08 -19.56
CA LEU A 109 -3.78 -1.34 -19.09
C LEU A 109 -2.63 -1.83 -19.97
N MET A 110 -2.75 -1.71 -21.29
CA MET A 110 -1.71 -2.15 -22.22
C MET A 110 -0.43 -1.32 -22.05
N ILE A 111 -0.53 0.00 -21.86
CA ILE A 111 0.63 0.86 -21.61
C ILE A 111 1.42 0.41 -20.37
N MET A 112 0.73 -0.02 -19.31
CA MET A 112 1.36 -0.48 -18.07
C MET A 112 1.93 -1.90 -18.20
N ASN A 113 1.34 -2.74 -19.04
CA ASN A 113 1.67 -4.16 -19.16
C ASN A 113 2.38 -4.52 -20.47
N HIS A 114 2.82 -3.53 -21.26
CA HIS A 114 3.45 -3.78 -22.54
C HIS A 114 4.81 -4.50 -22.37
N PRO A 115 5.16 -5.51 -23.19
CA PRO A 115 6.43 -6.23 -23.05
C PRO A 115 7.65 -5.31 -23.15
N ASP A 116 7.63 -4.35 -24.09
CA ASP A 116 8.70 -3.35 -24.27
C ASP A 116 8.89 -2.41 -23.06
N ARG A 117 7.94 -2.42 -22.11
CA ARG A 117 7.99 -1.63 -20.87
C ARG A 117 8.15 -2.52 -19.63
N SER A 118 8.82 -3.67 -19.78
CA SER A 118 8.99 -4.67 -18.72
C SER A 118 7.69 -5.33 -18.26
N GLY A 119 6.65 -5.32 -19.10
CA GLY A 119 5.41 -6.04 -18.88
C GLY A 119 5.52 -7.53 -19.25
N SER A 120 4.60 -8.35 -18.74
CA SER A 120 4.54 -9.77 -19.10
C SER A 120 3.83 -9.98 -20.44
N VAL A 121 4.49 -10.65 -21.38
CA VAL A 121 3.91 -11.05 -22.69
C VAL A 121 2.58 -11.78 -22.50
N TYR A 122 2.53 -12.70 -21.55
CA TYR A 122 1.33 -13.47 -21.25
C TYR A 122 0.18 -12.57 -20.79
N LEU A 123 0.47 -11.59 -19.93
CA LEU A 123 -0.54 -10.67 -19.42
C LEU A 123 -1.02 -9.71 -20.52
N SER A 124 -0.13 -9.22 -21.38
CA SER A 124 -0.51 -8.41 -22.55
C SER A 124 -1.42 -9.20 -23.50
N GLN A 125 -1.13 -10.49 -23.74
CA GLN A 125 -1.97 -11.37 -24.54
C GLN A 125 -3.36 -11.55 -23.92
N LYS A 126 -3.45 -11.73 -22.59
CA LYS A 126 -4.74 -11.82 -21.89
C LYS A 126 -5.55 -10.53 -21.97
N ILE A 127 -4.90 -9.36 -21.89
CA ILE A 127 -5.55 -8.06 -22.08
C ILE A 127 -6.08 -7.91 -23.52
N ASN A 128 -5.33 -8.36 -24.52
CA ASN A 128 -5.78 -8.37 -25.92
C ASN A 128 -7.02 -9.25 -26.12
N GLN A 129 -6.98 -10.49 -25.60
CA GLN A 129 -8.10 -11.43 -25.66
C GLN A 129 -9.36 -10.84 -25.00
N ALA A 130 -9.21 -10.21 -23.83
CA ALA A 130 -10.32 -9.58 -23.13
C ALA A 130 -10.97 -8.46 -23.96
N LYS A 131 -10.16 -7.60 -24.57
CA LYS A 131 -10.65 -6.53 -25.46
C LYS A 131 -11.41 -7.10 -26.65
N ASP A 132 -10.88 -8.12 -27.33
CA ASP A 132 -11.52 -8.69 -28.52
C ASP A 132 -12.84 -9.41 -28.21
N ILE A 133 -12.97 -10.01 -27.04
CA ILE A 133 -14.23 -10.61 -26.57
C ILE A 133 -15.28 -9.54 -26.29
N LEU A 134 -14.93 -8.49 -25.53
CA LEU A 134 -15.91 -7.45 -25.19
C LEU A 134 -16.32 -6.60 -26.40
N GLU A 135 -15.44 -6.38 -27.38
CA GLU A 135 -15.81 -5.72 -28.65
C GLU A 135 -16.86 -6.51 -29.44
N ASN A 136 -16.85 -7.84 -29.31
CA ASN A 136 -17.81 -8.72 -29.97
C ASN A 136 -19.04 -9.04 -29.12
N SER A 137 -19.00 -8.72 -27.83
CA SER A 137 -20.10 -8.96 -26.89
C SER A 137 -21.29 -8.06 -27.17
N TYR A 138 -22.47 -8.58 -26.84
CA TYR A 138 -23.74 -7.85 -26.88
C TYR A 138 -23.78 -6.64 -25.92
N LEU A 139 -22.87 -6.59 -24.94
CA LEU A 139 -22.76 -5.48 -24.00
C LEU A 139 -22.40 -4.16 -24.69
N ILE A 140 -21.65 -4.22 -25.80
CA ILE A 140 -21.18 -3.03 -26.55
C ILE A 140 -21.89 -2.89 -27.89
N LYS A 141 -22.23 -4.01 -28.55
CA LYS A 141 -23.05 -4.02 -29.77
C LYS A 141 -24.52 -3.86 -29.38
N LYS A 142 -24.94 -2.62 -29.09
CA LYS A 142 -26.36 -2.23 -29.02
C LYS A 142 -26.91 -1.94 -30.40
#